data_AF-A0AAA9T1N4-F1
#
_entry.id   AF-A0AAA9T1N4-F1
#
_cell.length_a   1.000
_cell.length_b   1.000
_cell.length_c   1.000
_cell.angle_alpha   90.00
_cell.angle_beta   90.00
_cell.angle_gamma   90.00
#
_symmetry.space_group_name_H-M   'P 1'
#
loop_
_entity.id
_entity.type
_entity.pdbx_description
1 polymer ?
#
loop_
_entity_poly.entity_id
_entity_poly.type
_entity_poly.pdbx_seq_one_letter_code
_entity_poly.pdbx_strand_id
1 'polypeptide(L)'
;MDIKLDPSRDDLPLVANTSHILVKHYVLDLDVDFESQVIGGTIVLFLESGNRFKKRSSSTEVACPSESNEACKFRMPEPCQIPVTNTKTFSSKIGYNDFVICGKGEKDTSGKDGNHDNQEQASGISSSKYCCDTGNHGSEEFLLVLDCCDLSVLKVEEVDVAAVPGIEKFTRSPKLRNQIVHEVMALPADRWREQLDYYARCSQAPGCGELLFDTDTWSLQIRKTGAQTATDFPHAIRIQYRTKPQGRSVTWTSDQSGRPCVYTVGSPINNRALFPCQEPPVAMSTWQATVRAAASFVVLMSGENSAKPTQLQEDYSSWHYYVTMPMPASTFTIAVGSWTEMKPEICSSNDVATERSFSPSEADFRYIGVCGHMEYPCRFQKASATTQKIIPHRVFAPACLKGACQETLLPLIPPCLSAAHSVLGTHPFSRLDILIVPANFSSLGMASPHIVFLSQSTLTGMSQLCGTRLCHEIAHAWFGLAIGARDWTEEWLSEGFATHLEDVFWAKAQQLAPHEAREQQELRACLRWRRLQDEVQNSPEEMQVLRRNRLRQPEGHI
;
A
#
# COMPACT_ATOMS: atom_id res chain seq x y z
N MET A 1 16.97 -23.32 -17.27
CA MET A 1 15.70 -24.06 -17.12
C MET A 1 14.82 -23.19 -16.26
N ASP A 2 13.70 -22.72 -16.81
CA ASP A 2 12.78 -21.89 -16.04
C ASP A 2 12.14 -22.74 -14.95
N ILE A 3 12.34 -22.35 -13.69
CA ILE A 3 11.67 -22.98 -12.58
C ILE A 3 10.19 -22.65 -12.74
N LYS A 4 9.39 -23.68 -13.03
CA LYS A 4 7.95 -23.54 -13.19
C LYS A 4 7.32 -23.35 -11.81
N LEU A 5 7.33 -22.10 -11.34
CA LEU A 5 6.66 -21.67 -10.12
C LEU A 5 5.19 -22.09 -10.16
N ASP A 6 4.69 -22.62 -9.05
CA ASP A 6 3.28 -22.89 -8.82
C ASP A 6 2.65 -21.66 -8.16
N PRO A 7 1.83 -20.86 -8.86
CA PRO A 7 1.23 -19.64 -8.29
C PRO A 7 0.22 -19.90 -7.16
N SER A 8 -0.03 -21.15 -6.79
CA SER A 8 -0.83 -21.54 -5.63
C SER A 8 0.00 -21.96 -4.41
N ARG A 9 1.34 -22.05 -4.54
CA ARG A 9 2.25 -22.53 -3.48
C ARG A 9 3.53 -21.69 -3.31
N ASP A 10 4.00 -21.04 -4.38
CA ASP A 10 5.22 -20.23 -4.38
C ASP A 10 4.92 -18.72 -4.32
N ASP A 11 5.73 -17.97 -3.58
CA ASP A 11 5.67 -16.50 -3.58
C ASP A 11 5.94 -15.94 -4.98
N LEU A 12 5.10 -14.99 -5.43
CA LEU A 12 5.31 -14.35 -6.74
C LEU A 12 6.57 -13.46 -6.70
N PRO A 13 7.49 -13.58 -7.67
CA PRO A 13 8.80 -12.95 -7.57
C PRO A 13 8.72 -11.43 -7.74
N LEU A 14 9.37 -10.68 -6.84
CA LEU A 14 9.69 -9.26 -7.04
C LEU A 14 11.02 -9.17 -7.78
N VAL A 15 10.99 -8.57 -8.97
CA VAL A 15 12.08 -8.62 -9.96
C VAL A 15 12.65 -7.24 -10.31
N ALA A 16 11.93 -6.15 -10.00
CA ALA A 16 12.40 -4.80 -10.28
C ALA A 16 13.75 -4.48 -9.61
N ASN A 17 14.69 -3.90 -10.37
CA ASN A 17 16.06 -3.62 -9.92
C ASN A 17 16.20 -2.29 -9.14
N THR A 18 15.33 -2.14 -8.14
CA THR A 18 15.18 -0.98 -7.22
C THR A 18 16.46 -0.54 -6.48
N SER A 19 17.47 -1.41 -6.43
CA SER A 19 18.82 -1.15 -5.92
C SER A 19 19.63 -0.19 -6.81
N HIS A 20 19.37 -0.20 -8.12
CA HIS A 20 20.14 0.54 -9.13
C HIS A 20 19.43 1.80 -9.63
N ILE A 21 18.11 1.74 -9.76
CA ILE A 21 17.29 2.84 -10.29
C ILE A 21 15.88 2.76 -9.69
N LEU A 22 15.33 3.92 -9.31
CA LEU A 22 14.03 4.04 -8.68
C LEU A 22 13.11 4.92 -9.52
N VAL A 23 11.86 4.50 -9.68
CA VAL A 23 10.79 5.43 -10.10
C VAL A 23 10.52 6.39 -8.94
N LYS A 24 10.36 7.68 -9.24
CA LYS A 24 10.01 8.73 -8.26
C LYS A 24 8.66 9.35 -8.53
N HIS A 25 8.28 9.40 -9.80
CA HIS A 25 6.98 9.91 -10.22
C HIS A 25 6.44 9.10 -11.40
N TYR A 26 5.17 8.72 -11.30
CA TYR A 26 4.38 8.13 -12.39
C TYR A 26 3.41 9.17 -12.96
N VAL A 27 3.40 9.36 -14.28
CA VAL A 27 2.29 10.07 -14.97
C VAL A 27 1.52 9.07 -15.80
N LEU A 28 0.30 8.74 -15.37
CA LEU A 28 -0.58 7.81 -16.08
C LEU A 28 -1.59 8.60 -16.92
N ASP A 29 -1.82 8.16 -18.15
CA ASP A 29 -2.88 8.66 -19.01
C ASP A 29 -3.63 7.46 -19.59
N LEU A 30 -4.83 7.21 -19.05
CA LEU A 30 -5.54 5.93 -19.14
C LEU A 30 -6.92 6.09 -19.77
N ASP A 31 -7.27 5.14 -20.61
CA ASP A 31 -8.59 4.90 -21.18
C ASP A 31 -9.17 3.62 -20.58
N VAL A 32 -10.42 3.68 -20.11
CA VAL A 32 -11.14 2.55 -19.52
C VAL A 32 -12.22 2.09 -20.50
N ASP A 33 -11.99 0.96 -21.15
CA ASP A 33 -12.89 0.35 -22.13
C ASP A 33 -13.62 -0.86 -21.53
N PHE A 34 -14.93 -0.69 -21.35
CA PHE A 34 -15.84 -1.72 -20.83
C PHE A 34 -16.24 -2.78 -21.87
N GLU A 35 -16.13 -2.49 -23.17
CA GLU A 35 -16.47 -3.46 -24.22
C GLU A 35 -15.38 -4.51 -24.36
N SER A 36 -14.11 -4.09 -24.40
CA SER A 36 -12.97 -5.01 -24.46
C SER A 36 -12.46 -5.48 -23.09
N GLN A 37 -12.95 -4.91 -21.99
CA GLN A 37 -12.47 -5.16 -20.61
C GLN A 37 -10.97 -4.87 -20.47
N VAL A 38 -10.55 -3.71 -20.97
CA VAL A 38 -9.15 -3.25 -20.97
C VAL A 38 -9.03 -1.86 -20.37
N ILE A 39 -8.05 -1.69 -19.48
CA ILE A 39 -7.48 -0.38 -19.16
C ILE A 39 -6.20 -0.25 -19.98
N GLY A 40 -6.08 0.82 -20.76
CA GLY A 40 -4.93 1.02 -21.64
C GLY A 40 -4.55 2.48 -21.77
N GLY A 41 -3.41 2.77 -22.40
CA GLY A 41 -2.97 4.13 -22.61
C GLY A 41 -1.45 4.26 -22.51
N THR A 42 -0.99 5.28 -21.81
CA THR A 42 0.44 5.53 -21.59
C THR A 42 0.77 5.75 -20.13
N ILE A 43 1.98 5.37 -19.75
CA ILE A 43 2.59 5.75 -18.47
C ILE A 43 3.97 6.35 -18.74
N VAL A 44 4.27 7.47 -18.10
CA VAL A 44 5.60 8.10 -18.13
C VAL A 44 6.25 7.93 -16.76
N LEU A 45 7.43 7.32 -16.76
CA LEU A 45 8.23 7.05 -15.57
C LEU A 45 9.34 8.09 -15.47
N PHE A 46 9.39 8.80 -14.35
CA PHE A 46 10.50 9.67 -13.99
C PHE A 46 11.39 8.92 -13.00
N LEU A 47 12.64 8.67 -13.40
CA LEU A 47 13.58 7.76 -12.76
C LEU A 47 14.74 8.51 -12.10
N GLU A 48 15.23 8.01 -10.97
CA GLU A 48 16.45 8.45 -10.29
C GLU A 48 17.42 7.27 -10.14
N SER A 49 18.66 7.43 -10.60
CA SER A 49 19.74 6.48 -10.37
C SER A 49 20.08 6.36 -8.87
N GLY A 50 20.11 5.14 -8.34
CA GLY A 50 20.35 4.85 -6.94
C GLY A 50 21.75 5.22 -6.47
N ASN A 51 21.89 6.36 -5.79
CA ASN A 51 23.19 6.86 -5.28
C ASN A 51 23.48 6.38 -3.82
N ARG A 52 22.88 5.27 -3.39
CA ARG A 52 23.06 4.68 -2.05
C ARG A 52 24.42 3.98 -1.92
N PHE A 53 25.53 4.72 -2.04
CA PHE A 53 26.81 4.46 -1.36
C PHE A 53 27.84 5.59 -1.49
N LYS A 54 27.52 6.74 -2.11
CA LYS A 54 28.31 7.96 -1.86
C LYS A 54 28.04 8.42 -0.43
N LYS A 55 28.92 8.03 0.50
CA LYS A 55 29.06 8.69 1.82
C LYS A 55 29.06 10.20 1.57
N ARG A 56 28.03 10.92 2.03
CA ARG A 56 28.14 12.37 2.22
C ARG A 56 29.16 12.57 3.33
N SER A 57 30.41 12.78 2.94
CA SER A 57 31.45 13.34 3.79
C SER A 57 31.17 14.84 4.01
N SER A 58 30.01 15.16 4.58
CA SER A 58 29.76 16.44 5.20
C SER A 58 30.23 16.33 6.65
N SER A 59 31.42 16.85 6.90
CA SER A 59 31.97 17.02 8.25
C SER A 59 31.06 17.95 9.04
N THR A 60 30.16 17.35 9.82
CA THR A 60 29.48 18.02 10.92
C THR A 60 29.41 17.00 12.03
N GLU A 61 30.38 17.08 12.94
CA GLU A 61 30.39 16.30 14.16
C GLU A 61 29.18 16.72 15.00
N VAL A 62 28.07 16.00 14.85
CA VAL A 62 27.09 15.91 15.93
C VAL A 62 27.74 15.02 16.97
N ALA A 63 28.43 15.66 17.91
CA ALA A 63 28.95 14.98 19.09
C ALA A 63 27.76 14.38 19.85
N CYS A 64 27.60 13.06 19.80
CA CYS A 64 26.77 12.36 20.77
C CYS A 64 27.33 12.66 22.15
N PRO A 65 26.54 13.20 23.10
CA PRO A 65 26.89 13.10 24.50
C PRO A 65 27.01 11.62 24.84
N SER A 66 28.16 11.21 25.35
CA SER A 66 28.33 9.89 25.94
C SER A 66 27.62 9.87 27.30
N GLU A 67 26.29 9.82 27.27
CA GLU A 67 25.49 9.69 28.47
C GLU A 67 25.39 8.22 28.89
N SER A 68 25.52 8.04 30.21
CA SER A 68 25.62 6.76 30.91
C SER A 68 24.38 5.90 30.76
N ASN A 69 24.58 4.57 30.87
CA ASN A 69 23.51 3.61 31.13
C ASN A 69 22.72 3.96 32.40
N GLU A 70 21.65 4.75 32.28
CA GLU A 70 20.51 4.70 33.20
C GLU A 70 19.33 4.05 32.50
N ALA A 71 18.99 2.84 32.96
CA ALA A 71 17.87 2.09 32.43
C ALA A 71 16.55 2.78 32.79
N CYS A 72 15.91 3.41 31.81
CA CYS A 72 14.57 3.97 31.96
C CYS A 72 13.58 2.83 32.25
N LYS A 73 13.22 2.66 33.52
CA LYS A 73 12.28 1.62 33.97
C LYS A 73 10.87 1.94 33.51
N PHE A 74 10.46 1.34 32.39
CA PHE A 74 9.03 1.19 32.08
C PHE A 74 8.37 0.37 33.20
N ARG A 75 7.50 1.02 33.97
CA ARG A 75 6.75 0.39 35.06
C ARG A 75 5.55 -0.34 34.48
N MET A 76 5.69 -1.65 34.25
CA MET A 76 4.54 -2.50 33.97
C MET A 76 3.57 -2.50 35.17
N PRO A 77 2.24 -2.51 34.95
CA PRO A 77 1.30 -2.91 35.99
C PRO A 77 1.54 -4.38 36.35
N GLU A 78 1.58 -4.69 37.64
CA GLU A 78 1.75 -6.07 38.12
C GLU A 78 0.53 -6.94 37.76
N PRO A 79 0.72 -8.25 37.50
CA PRO A 79 -0.39 -9.17 37.30
C PRO A 79 -1.16 -9.36 38.62
N CYS A 80 -2.47 -9.14 38.61
CA CYS A 80 -3.32 -9.38 39.77
C CYS A 80 -3.34 -10.86 40.16
N GLN A 81 -2.58 -11.23 41.20
CA GLN A 81 -2.67 -12.54 41.83
C GLN A 81 -3.91 -12.61 42.73
N ILE A 82 -4.85 -13.50 42.40
CA ILE A 82 -5.97 -13.82 43.28
C ILE A 82 -5.48 -14.83 44.34
N PRO A 83 -5.62 -14.56 45.65
CA PRO A 83 -5.14 -15.47 46.69
C PRO A 83 -6.07 -16.67 46.85
N VAL A 84 -5.59 -17.87 46.50
CA VAL A 84 -6.29 -19.13 46.76
C VAL A 84 -5.87 -19.68 48.13
N THR A 85 -6.75 -19.57 49.12
CA THR A 85 -6.53 -20.11 50.47
C THR A 85 -6.79 -21.62 50.49
N ASN A 86 -5.81 -22.42 50.94
CA ASN A 86 -5.90 -23.88 50.98
C ASN A 86 -6.43 -24.39 52.33
N THR A 87 -7.52 -25.18 52.34
CA THR A 87 -7.84 -26.09 53.48
C THR A 87 -8.77 -27.27 53.10
N LYS A 88 -8.15 -28.41 52.76
CA LYS A 88 -8.46 -29.77 53.28
C LYS A 88 -9.90 -30.37 53.23
N THR A 89 -10.10 -31.41 52.38
CA THR A 89 -10.21 -32.88 52.68
C THR A 89 -11.29 -33.66 51.88
N PHE A 90 -10.98 -34.94 51.59
CA PHE A 90 -11.79 -36.06 51.01
C PHE A 90 -12.07 -36.03 49.49
N SER A 91 -11.49 -36.94 48.68
CA SER A 91 -11.75 -38.39 48.49
C SER A 91 -12.92 -38.64 47.51
N SER A 92 -12.87 -39.49 46.48
CA SER A 92 -12.13 -40.77 46.33
C SER A 92 -11.96 -41.27 44.88
N LYS A 93 -10.92 -42.10 44.60
CA LYS A 93 -10.85 -43.21 43.59
C LYS A 93 -11.04 -42.86 42.08
N ILE A 94 -10.54 -43.57 41.05
CA ILE A 94 -9.59 -44.68 40.72
C ILE A 94 -9.34 -44.52 39.19
N GLY A 95 -8.24 -44.88 38.52
CA GLY A 95 -6.93 -45.43 38.91
C GLY A 95 -6.01 -45.67 37.68
N TYR A 96 -4.72 -45.84 37.97
CA TYR A 96 -3.57 -46.31 37.16
C TYR A 96 -3.86 -47.24 35.92
N ASN A 97 -3.06 -47.23 34.84
CA ASN A 97 -1.62 -47.59 34.83
C ASN A 97 -0.85 -47.14 33.56
N ASP A 98 0.44 -46.83 33.73
CA ASP A 98 1.48 -46.86 32.68
C ASP A 98 1.95 -48.31 32.40
N PHE A 99 2.47 -48.58 31.19
CA PHE A 99 3.50 -49.60 30.99
C PHE A 99 4.43 -49.28 29.80
N VAL A 100 5.74 -49.29 30.07
CA VAL A 100 6.81 -49.22 29.07
C VAL A 100 7.40 -50.63 28.89
N ILE A 101 7.53 -51.11 27.65
CA ILE A 101 8.42 -52.23 27.29
C ILE A 101 9.15 -51.92 25.99
N CYS A 102 10.45 -52.22 25.95
CA CYS A 102 11.34 -52.08 24.80
C CYS A 102 11.68 -53.46 24.20
N GLY A 103 11.89 -53.55 22.88
CA GLY A 103 12.28 -54.78 22.17
C GLY A 103 13.06 -54.49 20.88
N LYS A 104 14.09 -55.32 20.58
CA LYS A 104 15.05 -55.16 19.46
C LYS A 104 14.92 -56.27 18.39
N GLY A 105 15.38 -55.99 17.16
CA GLY A 105 15.71 -56.93 16.07
C GLY A 105 15.09 -56.51 14.73
N GLU A 106 15.84 -55.96 13.75
CA GLU A 106 16.57 -56.66 12.66
C GLU A 106 15.65 -57.53 11.75
N LYS A 107 15.67 -57.47 10.40
CA LYS A 107 16.66 -56.95 9.43
C LYS A 107 16.11 -56.73 7.99
N ASP A 108 16.79 -55.87 7.22
CA ASP A 108 16.94 -55.72 5.73
C ASP A 108 15.85 -56.26 4.77
N THR A 109 15.24 -55.46 3.87
CA THR A 109 15.78 -55.01 2.55
C THR A 109 14.66 -54.30 1.75
N SER A 110 14.85 -53.56 0.64
CA SER A 110 15.94 -52.72 0.08
C SER A 110 15.41 -51.94 -1.16
N GLY A 111 16.09 -50.88 -1.65
CA GLY A 111 15.77 -50.14 -2.89
C GLY A 111 15.71 -48.60 -2.70
N LYS A 112 16.84 -47.89 -2.73
CA LYS A 112 17.62 -47.37 -3.88
C LYS A 112 17.17 -46.01 -4.45
N ASP A 113 18.08 -45.06 -4.28
CA ASP A 113 18.52 -44.01 -5.20
C ASP A 113 17.58 -42.80 -5.46
N GLY A 114 18.01 -41.62 -4.98
CA GLY A 114 17.33 -40.34 -5.21
C GLY A 114 17.88 -39.11 -4.45
N ASN A 115 19.15 -39.09 -4.04
CA ASN A 115 19.74 -37.91 -3.36
C ASN A 115 19.84 -36.73 -4.33
N HIS A 116 19.15 -35.64 -4.00
CA HIS A 116 19.45 -34.30 -4.51
C HIS A 116 19.48 -33.32 -3.33
N ASP A 117 20.63 -33.29 -2.65
CA ASP A 117 20.97 -32.26 -1.66
C ASP A 117 21.15 -30.91 -2.39
N ASN A 118 20.15 -30.04 -2.32
CA ASN A 118 20.25 -28.66 -2.81
C ASN A 118 20.60 -27.71 -1.65
N GLN A 119 21.85 -27.80 -1.20
CA GLN A 119 22.42 -26.95 -0.17
C GLN A 119 22.91 -25.61 -0.74
N GLU A 120 22.00 -24.74 -1.20
CA GLU A 120 22.35 -23.35 -1.54
C GLU A 120 21.10 -22.46 -1.72
N GLN A 121 20.78 -21.61 -0.72
CA GLN A 121 19.95 -20.38 -0.84
C GLN A 121 19.75 -19.66 0.51
N ALA A 122 20.70 -18.82 0.91
CA ALA A 122 20.52 -17.93 2.08
C ALA A 122 21.25 -16.57 2.01
N SER A 123 21.50 -16.04 0.80
CA SER A 123 22.13 -14.71 0.61
C SER A 123 21.56 -13.92 -0.58
N GLY A 124 20.26 -14.06 -0.85
CA GLY A 124 19.59 -13.43 -1.99
C GLY A 124 18.19 -12.89 -1.69
N ILE A 125 18.09 -11.77 -0.96
CA ILE A 125 17.13 -10.68 -1.27
C ILE A 125 17.95 -9.38 -1.38
N SER A 126 19.07 -9.48 -2.11
CA SER A 126 19.48 -8.44 -3.04
C SER A 126 18.92 -8.85 -4.40
N SER A 127 18.71 -7.90 -5.30
CA SER A 127 18.31 -8.15 -6.70
C SER A 127 19.39 -8.96 -7.42
N SER A 128 19.33 -10.30 -7.32
CA SER A 128 20.39 -11.21 -7.79
C SER A 128 19.94 -12.68 -7.85
N LYS A 129 19.10 -13.01 -8.85
CA LYS A 129 19.12 -14.35 -9.47
C LYS A 129 19.10 -14.34 -11.00
N TYR A 130 19.07 -13.14 -11.59
CA TYR A 130 19.67 -12.80 -12.88
C TYR A 130 20.77 -11.75 -12.65
N CYS A 131 21.79 -12.11 -11.88
CA CYS A 131 23.07 -11.41 -11.93
C CYS A 131 24.02 -12.26 -12.78
N CYS A 132 24.35 -11.76 -13.96
CA CYS A 132 25.63 -12.07 -14.59
C CYS A 132 26.70 -11.59 -13.60
N ASP A 133 27.32 -12.52 -12.87
CA ASP A 133 28.37 -12.15 -11.92
C ASP A 133 29.54 -11.54 -12.70
N THR A 134 30.03 -10.39 -12.25
CA THR A 134 31.00 -9.56 -12.99
C THR A 134 32.39 -10.23 -13.01
N GLY A 135 32.55 -11.18 -13.91
CA GLY A 135 33.74 -12.01 -14.10
C GLY A 135 34.19 -12.15 -15.55
N ASN A 136 33.73 -11.30 -16.46
CA ASN A 136 34.29 -11.14 -17.80
C ASN A 136 33.99 -9.75 -18.37
N HIS A 137 35.01 -9.09 -18.95
CA HIS A 137 34.80 -7.84 -19.68
C HIS A 137 34.14 -8.11 -21.04
N GLY A 138 32.83 -7.92 -21.11
CA GLY A 138 32.02 -7.94 -22.33
C GLY A 138 30.95 -6.86 -22.27
N SER A 139 30.64 -6.25 -23.41
CA SER A 139 29.76 -5.07 -23.53
C SER A 139 28.27 -5.39 -23.32
N GLU A 140 27.83 -5.54 -22.07
CA GLU A 140 26.40 -5.61 -21.73
C GLU A 140 25.85 -4.22 -21.35
N GLU A 141 24.67 -3.90 -21.89
CA GLU A 141 23.99 -2.62 -21.69
C GLU A 141 23.17 -2.64 -20.40
N PHE A 142 23.02 -1.49 -19.74
CA PHE A 142 22.21 -1.37 -18.54
C PHE A 142 20.74 -1.71 -18.86
N LEU A 143 20.22 -2.63 -18.06
CA LEU A 143 18.85 -3.13 -18.14
C LEU A 143 18.02 -2.53 -16.99
N LEU A 144 17.00 -1.74 -17.31
CA LEU A 144 15.93 -1.42 -16.38
C LEU A 144 14.97 -2.62 -16.30
N VAL A 145 14.65 -3.06 -15.08
CA VAL A 145 13.65 -4.10 -14.83
C VAL A 145 12.51 -3.52 -14.00
N LEU A 146 11.29 -3.71 -14.48
CA LEU A 146 10.04 -3.34 -13.80
C LEU A 146 9.21 -4.59 -13.52
N ASP A 147 8.51 -4.62 -12.38
CA ASP A 147 7.52 -5.65 -12.09
C ASP A 147 6.33 -5.44 -13.03
N CYS A 148 6.00 -6.47 -13.82
CA CYS A 148 4.99 -6.40 -14.88
C CYS A 148 4.51 -7.82 -15.22
N CYS A 149 3.23 -8.14 -15.04
CA CYS A 149 2.64 -9.38 -15.55
C CYS A 149 1.27 -9.09 -16.19
N ASP A 150 0.80 -9.96 -17.08
CA ASP A 150 -0.51 -9.82 -17.73
C ASP A 150 -0.77 -8.46 -18.42
N LEU A 151 0.28 -7.75 -18.84
CA LEU A 151 0.21 -6.55 -19.66
C LEU A 151 0.64 -6.85 -21.10
N SER A 152 0.08 -6.09 -22.05
CA SER A 152 0.52 -6.00 -23.43
C SER A 152 1.25 -4.67 -23.61
N VAL A 153 2.59 -4.70 -23.57
CA VAL A 153 3.43 -3.52 -23.82
C VAL A 153 3.57 -3.34 -25.33
N LEU A 154 3.20 -2.17 -25.83
CA LEU A 154 3.10 -1.88 -27.26
C LEU A 154 4.30 -1.08 -27.77
N LYS A 155 4.82 -0.17 -26.94
CA LYS A 155 5.95 0.70 -27.27
C LYS A 155 6.64 1.22 -26.01
N VAL A 156 7.96 1.38 -26.06
CA VAL A 156 8.74 2.12 -25.06
C VAL A 156 9.63 3.15 -25.77
N GLU A 157 9.66 4.38 -25.26
CA GLU A 157 10.49 5.47 -25.83
C GLU A 157 11.05 6.41 -24.76
N GLU A 158 12.19 7.04 -25.04
CA GLU A 158 12.75 8.13 -24.24
C GLU A 158 11.99 9.43 -24.52
N VAL A 159 11.61 10.15 -23.47
CA VAL A 159 10.87 11.40 -23.54
C VAL A 159 11.81 12.59 -23.70
N ASP A 160 11.54 13.46 -24.68
CA ASP A 160 12.36 14.66 -24.90
C ASP A 160 12.00 15.81 -23.94
N VAL A 161 12.38 15.65 -22.68
CA VAL A 161 12.15 16.69 -21.65
C VAL A 161 12.81 18.03 -21.97
N ALA A 162 13.79 18.07 -22.89
CA ALA A 162 14.41 19.30 -23.35
C ALA A 162 13.53 20.10 -24.34
N ALA A 163 12.52 19.47 -24.96
CA ALA A 163 11.56 20.14 -25.83
C ALA A 163 10.42 20.85 -25.07
N VAL A 164 10.39 20.76 -23.74
CA VAL A 164 9.34 21.35 -22.90
C VAL A 164 9.59 22.87 -22.72
N PRO A 165 8.66 23.76 -23.11
CA PRO A 165 8.89 25.21 -23.02
C PRO A 165 9.22 25.68 -21.60
N GLY A 166 10.21 26.56 -21.44
CA GLY A 166 10.54 27.11 -20.12
C GLY A 166 11.15 26.08 -19.15
N ILE A 167 11.60 24.92 -19.66
CA ILE A 167 12.52 24.03 -18.95
C ILE A 167 13.95 24.62 -18.91
N GLU A 168 14.23 25.59 -19.79
CA GLU A 168 15.48 26.37 -19.92
C GLU A 168 16.04 26.89 -18.59
N LYS A 169 15.16 27.16 -17.62
CA LYS A 169 15.56 27.67 -16.30
C LYS A 169 16.36 26.66 -15.46
N PHE A 170 16.27 25.37 -15.79
CA PHE A 170 17.05 24.30 -15.18
C PHE A 170 18.37 24.05 -15.93
N THR A 171 18.56 24.61 -17.13
CA THR A 171 19.76 24.40 -17.94
C THR A 171 20.70 25.62 -17.88
N ARG A 172 21.78 25.50 -17.10
CA ARG A 172 22.90 26.47 -17.14
C ARG A 172 23.88 26.24 -18.30
N SER A 173 23.72 25.12 -19.01
CA SER A 173 24.56 24.69 -20.14
C SER A 173 23.78 23.64 -20.95
N PRO A 174 23.95 23.56 -22.28
CA PRO A 174 23.30 22.53 -23.09
C PRO A 174 23.98 21.17 -22.91
N LYS A 175 23.57 20.37 -21.92
CA LYS A 175 23.76 18.90 -21.92
C LYS A 175 22.89 18.13 -20.92
N LEU A 176 22.50 16.94 -21.39
CA LEU A 176 21.85 15.80 -20.73
C LEU A 176 20.43 15.99 -20.16
N ARG A 177 19.45 15.37 -20.85
CA ARG A 177 18.04 15.24 -20.44
C ARG A 177 17.87 14.71 -19.01
N ASN A 178 18.75 13.81 -18.57
CA ASN A 178 18.77 13.26 -17.21
C ASN A 178 18.97 14.34 -16.12
N GLN A 179 19.73 15.40 -16.41
CA GLN A 179 19.93 16.50 -15.46
C GLN A 179 18.65 17.33 -15.31
N ILE A 180 17.93 17.61 -16.40
CA ILE A 180 16.63 18.30 -16.37
C ILE A 180 15.65 17.57 -15.44
N VAL A 181 15.53 16.24 -15.58
CA VAL A 181 14.66 15.42 -14.72
C VAL A 181 15.08 15.53 -13.25
N HIS A 182 16.38 15.44 -12.97
CA HIS A 182 16.91 15.56 -11.61
C HIS A 182 16.62 16.94 -10.98
N GLU A 183 16.75 18.04 -11.73
CA GLU A 183 16.43 19.38 -11.23
C GLU A 183 14.92 19.57 -10.97
N VAL A 184 14.04 18.95 -11.77
CA VAL A 184 12.59 18.92 -11.50
C VAL A 184 12.28 18.09 -10.26
N MET A 185 12.92 16.93 -10.08
CA MET A 185 12.80 16.10 -8.87
C MET A 185 13.29 16.82 -7.61
N ALA A 186 14.35 17.63 -7.73
CA ALA A 186 14.97 18.39 -6.64
C ALA A 186 14.26 19.73 -6.32
N LEU A 187 13.09 20.00 -6.92
CA LEU A 187 12.25 21.13 -6.52
C LEU A 187 11.79 20.99 -5.06
N PRO A 188 11.90 22.04 -4.22
CA PRO A 188 11.45 22.00 -2.83
C PRO A 188 9.96 21.66 -2.67
N ALA A 189 9.61 21.01 -1.56
CA ALA A 189 8.26 20.52 -1.27
C ALA A 189 7.13 21.57 -1.38
N ASP A 190 7.39 22.85 -1.13
CA ASP A 190 6.38 23.93 -1.26
C ASP A 190 6.02 24.23 -2.72
N ARG A 191 6.92 23.92 -3.67
CA ARG A 191 6.77 24.07 -5.12
C ARG A 191 6.22 22.82 -5.81
N TRP A 192 5.64 21.87 -5.06
CA TRP A 192 5.04 20.63 -5.62
C TRP A 192 4.10 20.84 -6.80
N ARG A 193 3.30 21.93 -6.85
CA ARG A 193 2.40 22.22 -7.98
C ARG A 193 3.17 22.49 -9.27
N GLU A 194 4.28 23.20 -9.17
CA GLU A 194 5.17 23.49 -10.28
C GLU A 194 5.88 22.20 -10.74
N GLN A 195 6.26 21.34 -9.79
CA GLN A 195 6.82 20.03 -10.09
C GLN A 195 5.84 19.12 -10.85
N LEU A 196 4.56 19.06 -10.43
CA LEU A 196 3.52 18.32 -11.15
C LEU A 196 3.22 18.90 -12.55
N ASP A 197 3.21 20.23 -12.71
CA ASP A 197 3.11 20.89 -14.02
C ASP A 197 4.25 20.45 -14.95
N TYR A 198 5.49 20.44 -14.46
CA TYR A 198 6.63 19.96 -15.24
C TYR A 198 6.50 18.48 -15.59
N TYR A 199 6.11 17.60 -14.66
CA TYR A 199 5.87 16.19 -14.99
C TYR A 199 4.77 16.01 -16.04
N ALA A 200 3.66 16.76 -15.96
CA ALA A 200 2.56 16.69 -16.91
C ALA A 200 2.97 17.19 -18.30
N ARG A 201 3.80 18.24 -18.36
CA ARG A 201 4.24 18.81 -19.64
C ARG A 201 5.37 18.00 -20.27
N CYS A 202 6.25 17.42 -19.46
CA CYS A 202 7.18 16.37 -19.89
C CYS A 202 6.43 15.15 -20.41
N SER A 203 5.35 14.69 -19.76
CA SER A 203 4.62 13.50 -20.22
C SER A 203 3.91 13.70 -21.57
N GLN A 204 3.71 14.94 -22.02
CA GLN A 204 3.19 15.31 -23.34
C GLN A 204 4.28 15.67 -24.37
N ALA A 205 5.56 15.70 -23.98
CA ALA A 205 6.67 16.00 -24.88
C ALA A 205 6.90 14.88 -25.92
N PRO A 206 7.42 15.16 -27.12
CA PRO A 206 7.69 14.13 -28.13
C PRO A 206 8.67 13.06 -27.62
N GLY A 207 8.56 11.84 -28.15
CA GLY A 207 9.61 10.83 -27.99
C GLY A 207 10.84 11.19 -28.84
N CYS A 208 12.04 11.01 -28.29
CA CYS A 208 13.31 11.28 -28.98
C CYS A 208 14.16 10.02 -29.27
N GLY A 209 13.57 8.84 -29.10
CA GLY A 209 14.19 7.56 -29.45
C GLY A 209 13.40 6.40 -28.86
N GLU A 210 13.13 5.37 -29.66
CA GLU A 210 12.52 4.13 -29.16
C GLU A 210 13.55 3.31 -28.38
N LEU A 211 13.09 2.63 -27.34
CA LEU A 211 13.93 1.80 -26.48
C LEU A 211 13.64 0.32 -26.74
N LEU A 212 14.67 -0.50 -26.69
CA LEU A 212 14.53 -1.95 -26.85
C LEU A 212 13.86 -2.49 -25.59
N PHE A 213 12.82 -3.30 -25.74
CA PHE A 213 12.15 -3.94 -24.61
C PHE A 213 11.78 -5.39 -24.90
N ASP A 214 11.67 -6.16 -23.83
CA ASP A 214 11.16 -7.52 -23.82
C ASP A 214 10.26 -7.72 -22.59
N THR A 215 9.29 -8.63 -22.67
CA THR A 215 8.38 -8.94 -21.55
C THR A 215 8.38 -10.43 -21.28
N ASP A 216 8.84 -10.81 -20.08
CA ASP A 216 8.70 -12.17 -19.58
C ASP A 216 7.42 -12.32 -18.73
N THR A 217 7.31 -13.41 -17.98
CA THR A 217 6.13 -13.72 -17.15
C THR A 217 5.89 -12.69 -16.04
N TRP A 218 6.95 -12.07 -15.50
CA TRP A 218 6.90 -11.25 -14.28
C TRP A 218 7.57 -9.89 -14.43
N SER A 219 8.30 -9.64 -15.52
CA SER A 219 9.05 -8.42 -15.73
C SER A 219 8.88 -7.79 -17.12
N LEU A 220 9.01 -6.46 -17.15
CA LEU A 220 9.28 -5.68 -18.34
C LEU A 220 10.76 -5.25 -18.29
N GLN A 221 11.52 -5.73 -19.26
CA GLN A 221 12.95 -5.50 -19.43
C GLN A 221 13.16 -4.41 -20.47
N ILE A 222 13.86 -3.31 -20.14
CA ILE A 222 14.07 -2.16 -21.05
C ILE A 222 15.56 -1.82 -21.12
N ARG A 223 16.08 -1.70 -22.35
CA ARG A 223 17.49 -1.40 -22.65
C ARG A 223 17.60 -0.20 -23.58
N LYS A 224 18.70 0.55 -23.45
CA LYS A 224 19.05 1.65 -24.36
C LYS A 224 20.44 1.41 -24.92
N THR A 225 20.56 1.47 -26.24
CA THR A 225 21.85 1.28 -26.92
C THR A 225 22.90 2.26 -26.43
N GLY A 226 24.03 1.73 -25.95
CA GLY A 226 25.15 2.50 -25.41
C GLY A 226 24.99 3.04 -23.97
N ALA A 227 23.87 2.79 -23.28
CA ALA A 227 23.76 3.09 -21.85
C ALA A 227 24.35 1.93 -21.05
N GLN A 228 25.46 2.15 -20.32
CA GLN A 228 26.14 1.10 -19.55
C GLN A 228 25.82 1.13 -18.06
N THR A 229 25.32 2.25 -17.55
CA THR A 229 24.99 2.43 -16.13
C THR A 229 23.58 3.00 -15.94
N ALA A 230 23.05 2.87 -14.72
CA ALA A 230 21.79 3.49 -14.33
C ALA A 230 21.78 5.02 -14.50
N THR A 231 22.95 5.68 -14.47
CA THR A 231 23.09 7.13 -14.71
C THR A 231 23.07 7.53 -16.19
N ASP A 232 23.41 6.59 -17.09
CA ASP A 232 23.38 6.81 -18.55
C ASP A 232 22.03 6.44 -19.17
N PHE A 233 21.26 5.58 -18.48
CA PHE A 233 19.90 5.20 -18.84
C PHE A 233 18.96 6.43 -18.81
N PRO A 234 17.93 6.52 -19.66
CA PRO A 234 17.07 7.70 -19.67
C PRO A 234 16.27 7.88 -18.38
N HIS A 235 16.29 9.08 -17.81
CA HIS A 235 15.53 9.38 -16.58
C HIS A 235 14.05 9.72 -16.84
N ALA A 236 13.61 9.81 -18.09
CA ALA A 236 12.19 9.95 -18.45
C ALA A 236 11.87 9.02 -19.63
N ILE A 237 11.03 8.01 -19.38
CA ILE A 237 10.59 7.06 -20.41
C ILE A 237 9.07 6.97 -20.46
N ARG A 238 8.52 6.83 -21.66
CA ARG A 238 7.09 6.59 -21.91
C ARG A 238 6.89 5.14 -22.34
N ILE A 239 5.94 4.48 -21.70
CA ILE A 239 5.52 3.12 -22.01
C ILE A 239 4.06 3.18 -22.46
N GLN A 240 3.77 2.73 -23.68
CA GLN A 240 2.40 2.53 -24.15
C GLN A 240 2.00 1.08 -23.91
N TYR A 241 0.87 0.83 -23.25
CA TYR A 241 0.48 -0.52 -22.84
C TYR A 241 -1.04 -0.68 -22.72
N ARG A 242 -1.47 -1.94 -22.53
CA ARG A 242 -2.85 -2.34 -22.22
C ARG A 242 -2.85 -3.48 -21.19
N THR A 243 -3.81 -3.51 -20.27
CA THR A 243 -4.07 -4.70 -19.44
C THR A 243 -4.59 -5.85 -20.29
N LYS A 244 -4.27 -7.09 -19.93
CA LYS A 244 -4.93 -8.29 -20.48
C LYS A 244 -6.09 -8.70 -19.57
N PRO A 245 -7.24 -9.19 -20.08
CA PRO A 245 -8.38 -9.62 -19.24
C PRO A 245 -8.09 -10.75 -18.24
N GLN A 246 -6.97 -11.46 -18.39
CA GLN A 246 -6.50 -12.48 -17.45
C GLN A 246 -5.80 -11.89 -16.21
N GLY A 247 -5.38 -10.63 -16.27
CA GLY A 247 -4.64 -9.95 -15.21
C GLY A 247 -5.48 -9.72 -13.96
N ARG A 248 -4.98 -10.19 -12.81
CA ARG A 248 -5.74 -10.20 -11.56
C ARG A 248 -5.89 -8.84 -10.86
N SER A 249 -5.24 -7.79 -11.37
CA SER A 249 -5.32 -6.45 -10.78
C SER A 249 -6.70 -5.81 -10.93
N VAL A 250 -7.37 -6.09 -12.05
CA VAL A 250 -8.57 -5.38 -12.49
C VAL A 250 -9.77 -6.31 -12.42
N THR A 251 -10.76 -5.97 -11.58
CA THR A 251 -12.00 -6.73 -11.48
C THR A 251 -13.11 -6.03 -12.27
N TRP A 252 -13.39 -6.54 -13.47
CA TRP A 252 -14.56 -6.17 -14.26
C TRP A 252 -15.79 -6.92 -13.75
N THR A 253 -16.88 -6.21 -13.43
CA THR A 253 -18.08 -6.80 -12.84
C THR A 253 -19.31 -5.93 -13.08
N SER A 254 -20.44 -6.30 -12.48
CA SER A 254 -21.64 -5.47 -12.41
C SER A 254 -21.86 -4.97 -10.98
N ASP A 255 -22.42 -3.78 -10.87
CA ASP A 255 -22.88 -3.20 -9.62
C ASP A 255 -24.16 -3.88 -9.12
N GLN A 256 -24.63 -3.45 -7.96
CA GLN A 256 -25.83 -3.91 -7.27
C GLN A 256 -27.14 -3.70 -8.04
N SER A 257 -27.11 -3.01 -9.18
CA SER A 257 -28.22 -2.82 -10.11
C SER A 257 -27.95 -3.44 -11.49
N GLY A 258 -26.93 -4.29 -11.63
CA GLY A 258 -26.57 -4.95 -12.87
C GLY A 258 -25.84 -4.07 -13.87
N ARG A 259 -25.38 -2.87 -13.48
CA ARG A 259 -24.70 -1.91 -14.37
C ARG A 259 -23.19 -2.18 -14.36
N PRO A 260 -22.49 -2.07 -15.50
CA PRO A 260 -21.05 -2.34 -15.56
C PRO A 260 -20.26 -1.42 -14.61
N CYS A 261 -19.28 -1.99 -13.92
CA CYS A 261 -18.28 -1.27 -13.15
C CYS A 261 -16.96 -2.06 -13.09
N VAL A 262 -15.89 -1.37 -12.75
CA VAL A 262 -14.55 -1.93 -12.62
C VAL A 262 -13.85 -1.32 -11.42
N TYR A 263 -13.08 -2.12 -10.69
CA TYR A 263 -12.23 -1.65 -9.62
C TYR A 263 -10.93 -2.46 -9.54
N THR A 264 -9.90 -1.86 -8.97
CA THR A 264 -8.58 -2.49 -8.81
C THR A 264 -8.36 -3.04 -7.40
N VAL A 265 -7.66 -4.16 -7.26
CA VAL A 265 -7.22 -4.71 -5.97
C VAL A 265 -5.71 -4.88 -6.01
N GLY A 266 -4.97 -3.78 -5.80
CA GLY A 266 -3.53 -3.70 -6.05
C GLY A 266 -2.63 -4.32 -4.97
N SER A 267 -3.09 -4.33 -3.73
CA SER A 267 -2.32 -4.84 -2.59
C SER A 267 -2.35 -6.38 -2.51
N PRO A 268 -1.24 -7.05 -2.14
CA PRO A 268 0.08 -6.48 -1.89
C PRO A 268 0.90 -6.28 -3.18
N ILE A 269 0.83 -7.23 -4.13
CA ILE A 269 1.74 -7.32 -5.28
C ILE A 269 1.02 -7.55 -6.63
N ASN A 270 -0.11 -6.87 -6.81
CA ASN A 270 -1.02 -7.10 -7.93
C ASN A 270 -1.11 -5.89 -8.89
N ASN A 271 -0.53 -4.74 -8.57
CA ASN A 271 -0.54 -3.56 -9.46
C ASN A 271 0.42 -3.68 -10.65
N ARG A 272 1.37 -4.62 -10.60
CA ARG A 272 2.13 -5.11 -11.77
C ARG A 272 1.26 -5.57 -12.95
N ALA A 273 -0.01 -5.94 -12.70
CA ALA A 273 -0.99 -6.31 -13.72
C ALA A 273 -1.99 -5.19 -14.07
N LEU A 274 -1.74 -3.97 -13.57
CA LEU A 274 -2.43 -2.73 -13.94
C LEU A 274 -1.50 -1.74 -14.66
N PHE A 275 -0.22 -1.67 -14.25
CA PHE A 275 0.82 -0.88 -14.92
C PHE A 275 2.23 -1.40 -14.61
N PRO A 276 3.22 -1.23 -15.51
CA PRO A 276 4.61 -1.60 -15.23
C PRO A 276 5.16 -0.71 -14.10
N CYS A 277 5.63 -1.31 -13.01
CA CYS A 277 5.93 -0.58 -11.78
C CYS A 277 7.12 -1.19 -11.00
N GLN A 278 7.35 -0.68 -9.79
CA GLN A 278 8.27 -1.26 -8.82
C GLN A 278 7.46 -1.56 -7.55
N GLU A 279 7.19 -2.83 -7.28
CA GLU A 279 6.31 -3.26 -6.19
C GLU A 279 6.94 -3.50 -4.81
N PRO A 280 8.28 -3.62 -4.62
CA PRO A 280 8.84 -3.66 -3.27
C PRO A 280 8.39 -2.41 -2.47
N PRO A 281 7.87 -2.55 -1.23
CA PRO A 281 7.30 -1.42 -0.47
C PRO A 281 8.22 -0.19 -0.33
N VAL A 282 9.53 -0.41 -0.31
CA VAL A 282 10.56 0.64 -0.28
C VAL A 282 10.69 1.46 -1.57
N ALA A 283 10.14 1.00 -2.70
CA ALA A 283 10.14 1.69 -3.98
C ALA A 283 8.99 2.73 -4.07
N MET A 284 8.99 3.65 -3.11
CA MET A 284 7.95 4.68 -2.99
C MET A 284 8.05 5.73 -4.10
N SER A 285 6.92 6.05 -4.73
CA SER A 285 6.78 7.06 -5.78
C SER A 285 5.61 7.99 -5.50
N THR A 286 5.64 9.17 -6.10
CA THR A 286 4.45 10.02 -6.28
C THR A 286 3.76 9.67 -7.59
N TRP A 287 2.53 10.13 -7.80
CA TRP A 287 1.86 9.96 -9.11
C TRP A 287 0.89 11.08 -9.43
N GLN A 288 0.61 11.20 -10.72
CA GLN A 288 -0.60 11.84 -11.22
C GLN A 288 -1.20 10.97 -12.34
N ALA A 289 -2.52 10.95 -12.42
CA ALA A 289 -3.26 10.12 -13.35
C ALA A 289 -4.38 10.93 -14.00
N THR A 290 -4.48 10.86 -15.31
CA THR A 290 -5.66 11.27 -16.06
C THR A 290 -6.36 10.00 -16.54
N VAL A 291 -7.63 9.85 -16.20
CA VAL A 291 -8.44 8.68 -16.59
C VAL A 291 -9.63 9.14 -17.41
N ARG A 292 -9.83 8.51 -18.56
CA ARG A 292 -10.95 8.73 -19.47
C ARG A 292 -11.90 7.54 -19.40
N ALA A 293 -13.19 7.86 -19.32
CA ALA A 293 -14.28 6.89 -19.33
C ALA A 293 -15.53 7.52 -19.96
N ALA A 294 -16.53 6.70 -20.30
CA ALA A 294 -17.80 7.20 -20.78
C ALA A 294 -18.44 8.17 -19.76
N ALA A 295 -19.08 9.24 -20.24
CA ALA A 295 -19.56 10.35 -19.42
C ALA A 295 -20.68 9.97 -18.43
N SER A 296 -21.28 8.78 -18.58
CA SER A 296 -22.23 8.18 -17.64
C SER A 296 -21.58 7.56 -16.39
N PHE A 297 -20.27 7.35 -16.40
CA PHE A 297 -19.52 6.81 -15.26
C PHE A 297 -18.89 7.91 -14.40
N VAL A 298 -18.54 7.53 -13.17
CA VAL A 298 -17.72 8.32 -12.24
C VAL A 298 -16.43 7.55 -12.00
N VAL A 299 -15.29 8.23 -12.15
CA VAL A 299 -13.98 7.69 -11.76
C VAL A 299 -13.65 8.15 -10.33
N LEU A 300 -13.19 7.20 -9.50
CA LEU A 300 -12.66 7.42 -8.16
C LEU A 300 -11.27 6.77 -8.08
N MET A 301 -10.33 7.42 -7.38
CA MET A 301 -8.93 6.97 -7.30
C MET A 301 -8.28 7.36 -5.97
N SER A 302 -7.16 6.70 -5.66
CA SER A 302 -6.19 7.18 -4.67
C SER A 302 -5.53 8.49 -5.14
N GLY A 303 -6.00 9.62 -4.62
CA GLY A 303 -5.57 10.97 -5.03
C GLY A 303 -6.01 12.05 -4.05
N GLU A 304 -5.19 13.08 -3.83
CA GLU A 304 -5.39 14.18 -2.86
C GLU A 304 -6.55 15.12 -3.20
N ASN A 305 -6.80 15.35 -4.48
CA ASN A 305 -7.83 16.27 -4.97
C ASN A 305 -9.19 15.58 -5.17
N SER A 306 -10.26 16.27 -4.79
CA SER A 306 -11.63 15.87 -5.15
C SER A 306 -11.86 16.18 -6.64
N ALA A 307 -11.42 15.27 -7.51
CA ALA A 307 -11.54 15.43 -8.96
C ALA A 307 -13.00 15.66 -9.39
N LYS A 308 -13.16 16.47 -10.43
CA LYS A 308 -14.42 16.71 -11.14
C LYS A 308 -14.24 16.27 -12.59
N PRO A 309 -15.28 15.73 -13.25
CA PRO A 309 -15.21 15.40 -14.66
C PRO A 309 -14.94 16.67 -15.49
N THR A 310 -14.05 16.54 -16.47
CA THR A 310 -13.86 17.50 -17.56
C THR A 310 -14.42 16.84 -18.82
N GLN A 311 -15.45 17.42 -19.42
CA GLN A 311 -16.01 16.90 -20.67
C GLN A 311 -14.98 17.03 -21.81
N LEU A 312 -14.72 15.94 -22.54
CA LEU A 312 -13.81 15.95 -23.69
C LEU A 312 -14.59 15.96 -25.02
N GLN A 313 -15.58 15.08 -25.12
CA GLN A 313 -16.50 14.90 -26.26
C GLN A 313 -17.89 14.58 -25.69
N GLU A 314 -18.95 14.50 -26.49
CA GLU A 314 -20.31 14.26 -25.96
C GLU A 314 -20.40 12.98 -25.09
N ASP A 315 -19.72 11.90 -25.51
CA ASP A 315 -19.79 10.61 -24.81
C ASP A 315 -18.70 10.36 -23.76
N TYR A 316 -17.67 11.21 -23.65
CA TYR A 316 -16.50 10.95 -22.79
C TYR A 316 -16.13 12.11 -21.86
N SER A 317 -15.81 11.75 -20.61
CA SER A 317 -15.26 12.64 -19.60
C SER A 317 -13.86 12.19 -19.17
N SER A 318 -13.07 13.13 -18.65
CA SER A 318 -11.78 12.85 -18.01
C SER A 318 -11.74 13.30 -16.55
N TRP A 319 -11.03 12.54 -15.73
CA TRP A 319 -10.78 12.83 -14.32
C TRP A 319 -9.29 12.86 -14.08
N HIS A 320 -8.80 13.92 -13.45
CA HIS A 320 -7.40 14.08 -13.11
C HIS A 320 -7.20 13.96 -11.59
N TYR A 321 -6.24 13.13 -11.17
CA TYR A 321 -5.88 12.87 -9.78
C TYR A 321 -4.36 12.99 -9.58
N TYR A 322 -3.92 13.38 -8.38
CA TYR A 322 -2.49 13.37 -8.01
C TYR A 322 -2.26 12.97 -6.55
N VAL A 323 -1.06 12.49 -6.22
CA VAL A 323 -0.56 12.25 -4.86
C VAL A 323 0.87 12.77 -4.75
N THR A 324 1.11 13.64 -3.77
CA THR A 324 2.40 14.28 -3.49
C THR A 324 3.21 13.59 -2.40
N MET A 325 2.56 12.80 -1.54
CA MET A 325 3.25 11.96 -0.54
C MET A 325 3.79 10.70 -1.25
N PRO A 326 5.10 10.43 -1.25
CA PRO A 326 5.65 9.23 -1.87
C PRO A 326 5.09 7.97 -1.21
N MET A 327 4.63 7.02 -2.01
CA MET A 327 3.84 5.86 -1.59
C MET A 327 4.22 4.60 -2.41
N PRO A 328 4.09 3.38 -1.85
CA PRO A 328 4.31 2.15 -2.60
C PRO A 328 3.32 1.97 -3.76
N ALA A 329 3.73 1.32 -4.85
CA ALA A 329 2.87 1.05 -6.01
C ALA A 329 1.59 0.27 -5.65
N SER A 330 1.64 -0.62 -4.64
CA SER A 330 0.51 -1.39 -4.10
C SER A 330 -0.68 -0.55 -3.61
N THR A 331 -0.43 0.72 -3.26
CA THR A 331 -1.44 1.65 -2.72
C THR A 331 -2.22 2.42 -3.80
N PHE A 332 -1.84 2.26 -5.08
CA PHE A 332 -2.54 2.85 -6.21
C PHE A 332 -3.85 2.10 -6.47
N THR A 333 -4.95 2.84 -6.63
CA THR A 333 -6.27 2.25 -6.91
C THR A 333 -7.14 3.13 -7.81
N ILE A 334 -7.97 2.46 -8.63
CA ILE A 334 -8.99 3.03 -9.52
C ILE A 334 -10.31 2.26 -9.31
N ALA A 335 -11.42 2.98 -9.30
CA ALA A 335 -12.75 2.43 -9.52
C ALA A 335 -13.56 3.30 -10.50
N VAL A 336 -14.22 2.68 -11.47
CA VAL A 336 -15.05 3.34 -12.48
C VAL A 336 -16.40 2.63 -12.57
N GLY A 337 -17.48 3.40 -12.52
CA GLY A 337 -18.83 2.83 -12.52
C GLY A 337 -19.92 3.88 -12.32
N SER A 338 -21.17 3.42 -12.26
CA SER A 338 -22.36 4.29 -12.11
C SER A 338 -22.59 4.72 -10.65
N TRP A 339 -21.58 5.33 -10.04
CA TRP A 339 -21.58 5.74 -8.63
C TRP A 339 -22.40 7.01 -8.38
N THR A 340 -23.06 7.07 -7.22
CA THR A 340 -23.79 8.25 -6.73
C THR A 340 -23.15 8.71 -5.43
N GLU A 341 -22.91 10.02 -5.29
CA GLU A 341 -22.47 10.63 -4.03
C GLU A 341 -23.61 10.62 -3.02
N MET A 342 -23.46 9.86 -1.93
CA MET A 342 -24.44 9.75 -0.86
C MET A 342 -24.26 10.93 0.10
N LYS A 343 -25.19 11.88 0.03
CA LYS A 343 -25.25 13.05 0.92
C LYS A 343 -26.25 12.79 2.03
N PRO A 344 -25.97 13.17 3.29
CA PRO A 344 -26.96 13.10 4.37
C PRO A 344 -28.26 13.79 3.94
N GLU A 345 -29.41 13.19 4.24
CA GLU A 345 -30.67 13.85 3.97
C GLU A 345 -30.80 15.10 4.85
N ILE A 346 -30.98 16.26 4.20
CA ILE A 346 -31.20 17.53 4.90
C ILE A 346 -32.59 17.44 5.51
N CYS A 347 -32.65 17.10 6.80
CA CYS A 347 -33.89 17.11 7.55
C CYS A 347 -34.40 18.55 7.60
N SER A 348 -35.54 18.84 6.97
CA SER A 348 -36.19 20.14 7.02
C SER A 348 -36.98 20.29 8.32
N SER A 349 -36.29 20.26 9.47
CA SER A 349 -36.82 20.77 10.74
C SER A 349 -36.20 22.14 11.01
N ASN A 350 -37.02 23.07 11.53
CA ASN A 350 -36.57 24.40 11.96
C ASN A 350 -35.87 24.32 13.34
N ASP A 351 -35.01 23.31 13.53
CA ASP A 351 -34.16 23.22 14.69
C ASP A 351 -32.92 24.08 14.42
N VAL A 352 -32.93 25.27 15.03
CA VAL A 352 -31.78 26.17 15.09
C VAL A 352 -30.57 25.32 15.47
N ALA A 353 -29.58 25.27 14.58
CA ALA A 353 -28.35 24.54 14.78
C ALA A 353 -27.70 25.00 16.08
N THR A 354 -27.95 24.23 17.15
CA THR A 354 -27.29 24.46 18.42
C THR A 354 -25.90 23.90 18.22
N GLU A 355 -24.99 24.73 17.71
CA GLU A 355 -23.57 24.49 17.83
C GLU A 355 -23.28 24.27 19.31
N ARG A 356 -23.25 22.99 19.72
CA ARG A 356 -22.66 22.61 20.98
C ARG A 356 -21.18 22.92 20.83
N SER A 357 -20.82 24.11 21.28
CA SER A 357 -19.45 24.53 21.53
C SER A 357 -18.86 23.55 22.55
N PHE A 358 -18.35 22.41 22.06
CA PHE A 358 -17.54 21.52 22.85
C PHE A 358 -16.37 22.35 23.35
N SER A 359 -16.25 22.48 24.67
CA SER A 359 -15.14 23.17 25.33
C SER A 359 -13.82 22.73 24.71
N PRO A 360 -12.86 23.64 24.47
CA PRO A 360 -11.56 23.25 23.95
C PRO A 360 -10.95 22.22 24.89
N SER A 361 -10.89 20.96 24.44
CA SER A 361 -10.02 19.97 25.07
C SER A 361 -8.61 20.53 25.01
N GLU A 362 -7.89 20.43 26.14
CA GLU A 362 -6.57 21.04 26.34
C GLU A 362 -5.68 20.93 25.10
N ALA A 363 -5.03 22.04 24.75
CA ALA A 363 -4.23 22.13 23.53
C ALA A 363 -3.19 21.00 23.50
N ASP A 364 -3.38 20.07 22.57
CA ASP A 364 -2.59 18.85 22.51
C ASP A 364 -1.19 19.19 21.98
N PHE A 365 -0.23 19.35 22.90
CA PHE A 365 1.16 19.74 22.63
C PHE A 365 1.98 18.64 21.94
N ARG A 366 1.38 17.89 21.01
CA ARG A 366 2.05 16.92 20.14
C ARG A 366 2.93 17.61 19.10
N TYR A 367 4.11 18.03 19.57
CA TYR A 367 5.34 18.34 18.83
C TYR A 367 5.24 19.41 17.73
N ILE A 368 5.42 20.68 18.12
CA ILE A 368 5.72 21.79 17.18
C ILE A 368 7.20 21.68 16.77
N GLY A 369 7.51 20.68 15.93
CA GLY A 369 8.85 20.42 15.41
C GLY A 369 8.88 20.35 13.88
N VAL A 370 10.05 20.60 13.30
CA VAL A 370 10.29 20.30 11.88
C VAL A 370 10.28 18.78 11.70
N CYS A 371 9.46 18.26 10.78
CA CYS A 371 9.39 16.83 10.52
C CYS A 371 10.61 16.35 9.72
N GLY A 372 11.25 15.28 10.16
CA GLY A 372 12.45 14.71 9.51
C GLY A 372 12.18 13.72 8.36
N HIS A 373 11.00 13.78 7.74
CA HIS A 373 10.63 12.87 6.64
C HIS A 373 11.02 13.42 5.27
N MET A 374 10.82 12.64 4.20
CA MET A 374 11.11 13.07 2.82
C MET A 374 10.34 14.36 2.44
N GLU A 375 10.89 15.14 1.51
CA GLU A 375 10.29 16.41 1.08
C GLU A 375 8.96 16.20 0.35
N TYR A 376 7.86 16.48 1.05
CA TYR A 376 6.50 16.59 0.48
C TYR A 376 5.68 17.60 1.31
N PRO A 377 4.49 18.05 0.84
CA PRO A 377 3.63 19.03 1.51
C PRO A 377 3.01 18.57 2.85
N CYS A 378 3.84 18.32 3.87
CA CYS A 378 3.49 17.73 5.15
C CYS A 378 2.14 18.22 5.71
N ARG A 379 1.24 17.28 6.01
CA ARG A 379 -0.03 17.59 6.66
C ARG A 379 0.10 17.76 8.17
N PHE A 380 1.00 17.03 8.82
CA PHE A 380 1.25 17.12 10.27
C PHE A 380 1.74 18.50 10.71
N GLN A 381 2.46 19.23 9.85
CA GLN A 381 2.92 20.60 10.13
C GLN A 381 1.85 21.69 9.94
N LYS A 382 0.70 21.37 9.33
CA LYS A 382 -0.35 22.36 9.06
C LYS A 382 -1.23 22.53 10.29
N ALA A 383 -1.15 23.71 10.94
CA ALA A 383 -1.95 24.02 12.12
C ALA A 383 -3.48 23.86 11.92
N SER A 384 -3.98 24.06 10.70
CA SER A 384 -5.40 23.80 10.37
C SER A 384 -5.76 22.32 10.29
N ALA A 385 -4.77 21.43 10.10
CA ALA A 385 -4.97 19.99 10.07
C ALA A 385 -4.83 19.35 11.46
N THR A 386 -3.98 19.88 12.34
CA THR A 386 -3.82 19.36 13.72
C THR A 386 -5.12 19.51 14.53
N THR A 387 -5.85 20.61 14.35
CA THR A 387 -7.15 20.84 14.98
C THR A 387 -8.32 20.10 14.29
N GLN A 388 -8.10 19.45 13.14
CA GLN A 388 -9.16 18.87 12.33
C GLN A 388 -9.57 17.47 12.83
N LYS A 389 -10.51 17.44 13.78
CA LYS A 389 -11.11 16.21 14.33
C LYS A 389 -11.77 15.31 13.27
N ILE A 390 -12.41 15.93 12.28
CA ILE A 390 -13.12 15.25 11.18
C ILE A 390 -12.62 15.86 9.88
N ILE A 391 -12.01 15.03 9.03
CA ILE A 391 -11.59 15.41 7.68
C ILE A 391 -12.79 15.49 6.73
N PRO A 392 -12.68 16.21 5.59
CA PRO A 392 -13.69 16.16 4.55
C PRO A 392 -13.84 14.71 4.09
N HIS A 393 -15.07 14.24 3.95
CA HIS A 393 -15.34 12.87 3.54
C HIS A 393 -16.53 12.83 2.58
N ARG A 394 -16.55 11.82 1.72
CA ARG A 394 -17.61 11.57 0.74
C ARG A 394 -17.89 10.08 0.68
N VAL A 395 -19.15 9.70 0.55
CA VAL A 395 -19.55 8.31 0.34
C VAL A 395 -20.05 8.17 -1.08
N PHE A 396 -19.60 7.13 -1.77
CA PHE A 396 -20.03 6.75 -3.11
C PHE A 396 -20.56 5.33 -3.08
N ALA A 397 -21.70 5.10 -3.73
CA ALA A 397 -22.28 3.78 -3.92
C ALA A 397 -23.25 3.79 -5.11
N PRO A 398 -23.66 2.65 -5.65
CA PRO A 398 -24.80 2.58 -6.56
C PRO A 398 -26.08 3.15 -5.94
N ALA A 399 -26.92 3.78 -6.76
CA ALA A 399 -28.11 4.49 -6.30
C ALA A 399 -29.09 3.63 -5.49
N CYS A 400 -29.16 2.32 -5.77
CA CYS A 400 -29.98 1.36 -5.03
C CYS A 400 -29.57 1.19 -3.56
N LEU A 401 -28.32 1.49 -3.19
CA LEU A 401 -27.83 1.41 -1.81
C LEU A 401 -28.05 2.70 -1.01
N LYS A 402 -28.70 3.73 -1.57
CA LYS A 402 -28.90 5.03 -0.89
C LYS A 402 -29.47 4.86 0.52
N GLY A 403 -30.55 4.10 0.70
CA GLY A 403 -31.18 3.89 2.01
C GLY A 403 -30.23 3.27 3.03
N ALA A 404 -29.58 2.15 2.68
CA ALA A 404 -28.60 1.49 3.54
C ALA A 404 -27.40 2.39 3.90
N CYS A 405 -26.97 3.27 2.99
CA CYS A 405 -25.94 4.27 3.28
C CYS A 405 -26.42 5.38 4.24
N GLN A 406 -27.67 5.84 4.15
CA GLN A 406 -28.26 6.81 5.11
C GLN A 406 -28.41 6.22 6.50
N GLU A 407 -28.94 5.00 6.60
CA GLU A 407 -29.27 4.35 7.86
C GLU A 407 -28.02 3.86 8.61
N THR A 408 -27.06 3.28 7.88
CA THR A 408 -25.91 2.58 8.49
C THR A 408 -24.60 3.37 8.39
N LEU A 409 -24.15 3.77 7.20
CA LEU A 409 -22.78 4.24 7.01
C LEU A 409 -22.59 5.74 7.33
N LEU A 410 -23.43 6.61 6.77
CA LEU A 410 -23.30 8.06 6.93
C LEU A 410 -23.28 8.54 8.40
N PRO A 411 -24.09 7.98 9.32
CA PRO A 411 -24.05 8.36 10.73
C PRO A 411 -22.74 7.96 11.46
N LEU A 412 -22.01 6.95 10.96
CA LEU A 412 -20.83 6.39 11.63
C LEU A 412 -19.52 7.10 11.27
N ILE A 413 -19.43 7.72 10.09
CA ILE A 413 -18.17 8.35 9.63
C ILE A 413 -17.70 9.49 10.55
N PRO A 414 -18.54 10.47 10.95
CA PRO A 414 -18.12 11.53 11.86
C PRO A 414 -17.57 11.04 13.22
N PRO A 415 -18.25 10.17 13.99
CA PRO A 415 -17.72 9.68 15.26
C PRO A 415 -16.49 8.78 15.10
N CYS A 416 -16.42 7.93 14.06
CA CYS A 416 -15.23 7.10 13.81
C CYS A 416 -13.98 7.94 13.48
N LEU A 417 -14.11 8.96 12.63
CA LEU A 417 -13.01 9.90 12.33
C LEU A 417 -12.59 10.70 13.57
N SER A 418 -13.56 11.22 14.34
CA SER A 418 -13.26 11.94 15.58
C SER A 418 -12.62 11.05 16.65
N ALA A 419 -12.98 9.77 16.72
CA ALA A 419 -12.35 8.79 17.59
C ALA A 419 -10.90 8.54 17.21
N ALA A 420 -10.63 8.30 15.92
CA ALA A 420 -9.27 8.14 15.38
C ALA A 420 -8.39 9.37 15.66
N HIS A 421 -8.91 10.59 15.41
CA HIS A 421 -8.19 11.83 15.75
C HIS A 421 -7.90 11.94 17.26
N SER A 422 -8.84 11.59 18.13
CA SER A 422 -8.62 11.63 19.58
C SER A 422 -7.49 10.70 20.06
N VAL A 423 -7.21 9.63 19.31
CA VAL A 423 -6.17 8.65 19.64
C VAL A 423 -4.84 9.02 18.96
N LEU A 424 -4.82 9.08 17.63
CA LEU A 424 -3.58 9.23 16.84
C LEU A 424 -3.26 10.68 16.43
N GLY A 425 -4.18 11.62 16.64
CA GLY A 425 -3.99 13.03 16.28
C GLY A 425 -4.31 13.32 14.81
N THR A 426 -3.49 14.15 14.17
CA THR A 426 -3.69 14.60 12.78
C THR A 426 -3.86 13.43 11.80
N HIS A 427 -4.96 13.39 11.07
CA HIS A 427 -5.15 12.41 10.00
C HIS A 427 -4.14 12.64 8.86
N PRO A 428 -3.40 11.61 8.39
CA PRO A 428 -2.30 11.78 7.44
C PRO A 428 -2.75 12.30 6.07
N PHE A 429 -3.96 11.91 5.65
CA PHE A 429 -4.57 12.31 4.37
C PHE A 429 -5.53 13.48 4.49
N SER A 430 -5.67 14.21 3.38
CA SER A 430 -6.40 15.48 3.31
C SER A 430 -7.92 15.34 3.29
N ARG A 431 -8.43 14.20 2.85
CA ARG A 431 -9.83 13.79 2.81
C ARG A 431 -9.94 12.25 2.85
N LEU A 432 -11.16 11.75 3.00
CA LEU A 432 -11.48 10.32 2.88
C LEU A 432 -12.73 10.12 2.01
N ASP A 433 -12.55 9.57 0.80
CA ASP A 433 -13.66 9.02 0.03
C ASP A 433 -13.90 7.56 0.47
N ILE A 434 -15.16 7.12 0.52
CA ILE A 434 -15.54 5.72 0.81
C ILE A 434 -16.40 5.23 -0.34
N LEU A 435 -15.98 4.17 -1.03
CA LEU A 435 -16.75 3.52 -2.09
C LEU A 435 -17.30 2.18 -1.59
N ILE A 436 -18.61 1.99 -1.71
CA ILE A 436 -19.21 0.66 -1.56
C ILE A 436 -19.01 -0.13 -2.84
N VAL A 437 -18.22 -1.20 -2.77
CA VAL A 437 -17.91 -2.07 -3.91
C VAL A 437 -18.88 -3.26 -4.01
N PRO A 438 -19.00 -3.90 -5.20
CA PRO A 438 -19.93 -5.01 -5.45
C PRO A 438 -19.68 -6.28 -4.62
N ALA A 439 -20.64 -7.21 -4.70
CA ALA A 439 -20.68 -8.45 -3.92
C ALA A 439 -19.47 -9.39 -4.12
N ASN A 440 -18.81 -9.33 -5.28
CA ASN A 440 -17.68 -10.17 -5.64
C ASN A 440 -16.33 -9.61 -5.16
N PHE A 441 -16.32 -8.52 -4.38
CA PHE A 441 -15.13 -8.05 -3.69
C PHE A 441 -14.73 -9.05 -2.59
N SER A 442 -13.48 -9.54 -2.67
CA SER A 442 -12.97 -10.66 -1.87
C SER A 442 -12.61 -10.32 -0.42
N SER A 443 -12.62 -9.03 -0.05
CA SER A 443 -12.37 -8.55 1.31
C SER A 443 -13.61 -7.87 1.90
N LEU A 444 -13.58 -7.54 3.19
CA LEU A 444 -14.56 -6.64 3.81
C LEU A 444 -14.24 -5.16 3.55
N GLY A 445 -12.98 -4.83 3.26
CA GLY A 445 -12.56 -3.52 2.81
C GLY A 445 -11.11 -3.50 2.32
N MET A 446 -10.67 -2.36 1.80
CA MET A 446 -9.29 -2.08 1.41
C MET A 446 -9.03 -0.58 1.49
N ALA A 447 -8.03 -0.19 2.27
CA ALA A 447 -7.60 1.19 2.38
C ALA A 447 -6.57 1.58 1.31
N SER A 448 -6.64 2.82 0.86
CA SER A 448 -5.67 3.46 -0.03
C SER A 448 -5.62 4.97 0.24
N PRO A 449 -4.59 5.69 -0.22
CA PRO A 449 -4.46 7.12 0.08
C PRO A 449 -5.67 7.92 -0.41
N HIS A 450 -6.41 8.51 0.52
CA HIS A 450 -7.65 9.28 0.30
C HIS A 450 -8.90 8.49 -0.11
N ILE A 451 -8.84 7.16 -0.25
CA ILE A 451 -10.01 6.34 -0.60
C ILE A 451 -10.00 4.99 0.09
N VAL A 452 -11.17 4.57 0.60
CA VAL A 452 -11.42 3.24 1.16
C VAL A 452 -12.48 2.55 0.32
N PHE A 453 -12.25 1.29 -0.06
CA PHE A 453 -13.31 0.42 -0.54
C PHE A 453 -13.89 -0.35 0.64
N LEU A 454 -15.22 -0.42 0.73
CA LEU A 454 -15.94 -1.27 1.69
C LEU A 454 -16.85 -2.24 0.95
N SER A 455 -16.86 -3.51 1.37
CA SER A 455 -17.80 -4.48 0.84
C SER A 455 -19.23 -4.12 1.24
N GLN A 456 -20.17 -4.28 0.32
CA GLN A 456 -21.60 -4.10 0.60
C GLN A 456 -22.12 -4.95 1.77
N SER A 457 -21.47 -6.08 2.09
CA SER A 457 -21.84 -6.93 3.24
C SER A 457 -21.66 -6.21 4.58
N THR A 458 -20.82 -5.17 4.64
CA THR A 458 -20.69 -4.32 5.83
C THR A 458 -21.95 -3.50 6.10
N LEU A 459 -22.83 -3.30 5.10
CA LEU A 459 -24.11 -2.60 5.25
C LEU A 459 -25.25 -3.51 5.70
N THR A 460 -25.07 -4.84 5.65
CA THR A 460 -26.11 -5.80 6.04
C THR A 460 -25.99 -6.18 7.51
N GLY A 461 -26.98 -5.79 8.32
CA GLY A 461 -27.14 -6.27 9.69
C GLY A 461 -26.33 -5.49 10.75
N MET A 462 -26.99 -4.49 11.33
CA MET A 462 -26.53 -3.66 12.47
C MET A 462 -25.26 -2.82 12.22
N SER A 463 -25.25 -1.62 12.82
CA SER A 463 -24.14 -0.66 12.72
C SER A 463 -22.79 -1.17 13.24
N GLN A 464 -22.77 -2.27 14.01
CA GLN A 464 -21.56 -2.83 14.62
C GLN A 464 -20.52 -3.29 13.58
N LEU A 465 -20.91 -4.07 12.56
CA LEU A 465 -19.97 -4.60 11.55
C LEU A 465 -19.42 -3.48 10.66
N CYS A 466 -20.32 -2.59 10.19
CA CYS A 466 -19.96 -1.40 9.43
C CYS A 466 -18.97 -0.53 10.20
N GLY A 467 -19.30 -0.23 11.46
CA GLY A 467 -18.50 0.60 12.35
C GLY A 467 -17.12 0.03 12.65
N THR A 468 -17.00 -1.26 12.97
CA THR A 468 -15.69 -1.88 13.20
C THR A 468 -14.83 -1.88 11.95
N ARG A 469 -15.38 -2.27 10.78
CA ARG A 469 -14.56 -2.30 9.57
C ARG A 469 -14.18 -0.88 9.13
N LEU A 470 -15.09 0.09 9.24
CA LEU A 470 -14.77 1.50 8.99
C LEU A 470 -13.63 2.01 9.89
N CYS A 471 -13.64 1.67 11.19
CA CYS A 471 -12.54 1.99 12.10
C CYS A 471 -11.21 1.33 11.69
N HIS A 472 -11.24 0.08 11.24
CA HIS A 472 -10.06 -0.62 10.73
C HIS A 472 -9.46 0.08 9.50
N GLU A 473 -10.29 0.39 8.50
CA GLU A 473 -9.83 1.10 7.29
C GLU A 473 -9.31 2.52 7.58
N ILE A 474 -9.89 3.21 8.56
CA ILE A 474 -9.38 4.51 9.03
C ILE A 474 -8.02 4.33 9.73
N ALA A 475 -7.79 3.25 10.47
CA ALA A 475 -6.51 2.99 11.11
C ALA A 475 -5.37 2.79 10.09
N HIS A 476 -5.66 2.18 8.93
CA HIS A 476 -4.68 2.02 7.85
C HIS A 476 -4.13 3.34 7.31
N ALA A 477 -4.84 4.46 7.48
CA ALA A 477 -4.32 5.78 7.11
C ALA A 477 -2.97 6.08 7.78
N TRP A 478 -2.76 5.61 9.02
CA TRP A 478 -1.48 5.65 9.71
C TRP A 478 -0.64 4.40 9.46
N PHE A 479 -1.22 3.20 9.52
CA PHE A 479 -0.50 1.92 9.53
C PHE A 479 -0.73 1.11 8.24
N GLY A 480 0.32 0.96 7.43
CA GLY A 480 0.24 0.42 6.06
C GLY A 480 0.33 1.51 4.99
N LEU A 481 -0.25 2.70 5.22
CA LEU A 481 -0.16 3.84 4.30
C LEU A 481 0.90 4.87 4.71
N ALA A 482 0.73 5.60 5.82
CA ALA A 482 1.73 6.59 6.25
C ALA A 482 2.99 5.95 6.89
N ILE A 483 2.83 4.81 7.54
CA ILE A 483 3.89 3.97 8.12
C ILE A 483 3.78 2.59 7.46
N GLY A 484 4.50 2.39 6.36
CA GLY A 484 4.51 1.14 5.60
C GLY A 484 5.56 0.13 6.10
N ALA A 485 5.38 -1.13 5.70
CA ALA A 485 6.36 -2.19 5.87
C ALA A 485 7.64 -1.95 5.04
N ARG A 486 8.80 -2.46 5.46
CA ARG A 486 10.02 -2.41 4.64
C ARG A 486 10.01 -3.46 3.53
N ASP A 487 9.44 -4.62 3.82
CA ASP A 487 9.22 -5.74 2.92
C ASP A 487 7.98 -6.50 3.40
N TRP A 488 7.37 -7.34 2.56
CA TRP A 488 6.10 -7.99 2.85
C TRP A 488 6.11 -8.97 4.04
N THR A 489 7.29 -9.32 4.61
CA THR A 489 7.35 -10.06 5.89
C THR A 489 7.00 -9.20 7.11
N GLU A 490 6.86 -7.88 6.93
CA GLU A 490 6.50 -6.92 7.97
C GLU A 490 5.04 -6.44 7.88
N GLU A 491 4.17 -7.10 7.10
CA GLU A 491 2.76 -6.71 6.90
C GLU A 491 1.93 -6.68 8.21
N TRP A 492 2.38 -7.38 9.25
CA TRP A 492 1.83 -7.28 10.61
C TRP A 492 1.84 -5.84 11.17
N LEU A 493 2.72 -4.95 10.68
CA LEU A 493 2.74 -3.53 11.01
C LEU A 493 1.51 -2.78 10.49
N SER A 494 0.88 -3.26 9.42
CA SER A 494 -0.36 -2.74 8.85
C SER A 494 -1.56 -3.40 9.55
N GLU A 495 -1.80 -4.68 9.25
CA GLU A 495 -2.98 -5.43 9.70
C GLU A 495 -3.06 -5.58 11.22
N GLY A 496 -1.93 -5.77 11.90
CA GLY A 496 -1.88 -5.94 13.35
C GLY A 496 -2.25 -4.66 14.11
N PHE A 497 -1.77 -3.50 13.64
CA PHE A 497 -2.14 -2.21 14.22
C PHE A 497 -3.57 -1.81 13.86
N ALA A 498 -4.01 -2.05 12.62
CA ALA A 498 -5.39 -1.79 12.22
C ALA A 498 -6.39 -2.64 13.02
N THR A 499 -6.11 -3.95 13.18
CA THR A 499 -6.91 -4.87 14.01
C THR A 499 -6.91 -4.51 15.50
N HIS A 500 -5.82 -3.94 16.04
CA HIS A 500 -5.81 -3.46 17.41
C HIS A 500 -6.63 -2.17 17.57
N LEU A 501 -6.47 -1.23 16.64
CA LEU A 501 -7.08 0.10 16.70
C LEU A 501 -8.56 0.10 16.31
N GLU A 502 -9.04 -0.88 15.54
CA GLU A 502 -10.47 -0.97 15.19
C GLU A 502 -11.36 -0.99 16.44
N ASP A 503 -10.96 -1.75 17.47
CA ASP A 503 -11.69 -1.85 18.74
C ASP A 503 -11.59 -0.54 19.55
N VAL A 504 -10.40 0.07 19.59
CA VAL A 504 -10.14 1.31 20.34
C VAL A 504 -10.92 2.48 19.75
N PHE A 505 -10.92 2.61 18.43
CA PHE A 505 -11.67 3.65 17.71
C PHE A 505 -13.17 3.39 17.81
N TRP A 506 -13.61 2.14 17.65
CA TRP A 506 -15.04 1.81 17.69
C TRP A 506 -15.65 2.03 19.08
N ALA A 507 -14.99 1.57 20.15
CA ALA A 507 -15.45 1.82 21.52
C ALA A 507 -15.53 3.32 21.85
N LYS A 508 -14.59 4.13 21.34
CA LYS A 508 -14.61 5.61 21.46
C LYS A 508 -15.72 6.25 20.63
N ALA A 509 -15.95 5.79 19.40
CA ALA A 509 -17.02 6.27 18.53
C ALA A 509 -18.42 5.99 19.13
N GLN A 510 -18.57 4.82 19.75
CA GLN A 510 -19.76 4.42 20.52
C GLN A 510 -19.88 5.08 21.90
N GLN A 511 -18.83 5.78 22.37
CA GLN A 511 -18.75 6.39 23.70
C GLN A 511 -18.99 5.39 24.86
N LEU A 512 -18.54 4.13 24.68
CA LEU A 512 -18.68 3.07 25.69
C LEU A 512 -17.98 3.46 27.00
N ALA A 513 -18.52 2.99 28.12
CA ALA A 513 -17.85 3.13 29.40
C ALA A 513 -16.52 2.34 29.40
N PRO A 514 -15.47 2.79 30.13
CA PRO A 514 -14.15 2.13 30.09
C PRO A 514 -14.15 0.64 30.47
N HIS A 515 -15.14 0.18 31.24
CA HIS A 515 -15.29 -1.24 31.59
C HIS A 515 -15.90 -2.04 30.43
N GLU A 516 -17.02 -1.59 29.86
CA GLU A 516 -17.66 -2.20 28.68
C GLU A 516 -16.69 -2.28 27.48
N ALA A 517 -15.94 -1.20 27.25
CA ALA A 517 -14.92 -1.14 26.20
C ALA A 517 -13.83 -2.21 26.40
N ARG A 518 -13.39 -2.43 27.64
CA ARG A 518 -12.41 -3.48 27.98
C ARG A 518 -13.02 -4.87 27.80
N GLU A 519 -14.23 -5.12 28.31
CA GLU A 519 -14.90 -6.42 28.17
C GLU A 519 -15.11 -6.81 26.70
N GLN A 520 -15.53 -5.86 25.85
CA GLN A 520 -15.65 -6.09 24.40
C GLN A 520 -14.29 -6.36 23.74
N GLN A 521 -13.24 -5.63 24.12
CA GLN A 521 -11.89 -5.82 23.60
C GLN A 521 -11.31 -7.18 24.01
N GLU A 522 -11.47 -7.59 25.27
CA GLU A 522 -11.04 -8.89 25.79
C GLU A 522 -11.77 -10.05 25.11
N LEU A 523 -13.10 -9.95 24.95
CA LEU A 523 -13.89 -10.95 24.23
C LEU A 523 -13.43 -11.10 22.77
N ARG A 524 -13.21 -9.98 22.05
CA ARG A 524 -12.72 -9.99 20.68
C ARG A 524 -11.29 -10.55 20.58
N ALA A 525 -10.40 -10.17 21.50
CA ALA A 525 -9.06 -10.73 21.58
C ALA A 525 -9.08 -12.25 21.80
N CYS A 526 -9.96 -12.77 22.67
CA CYS A 526 -10.13 -14.22 22.85
C CYS A 526 -10.64 -14.92 21.58
N LEU A 527 -11.56 -14.31 20.83
CA LEU A 527 -12.06 -14.87 19.56
C LEU A 527 -10.97 -14.86 18.47
N ARG A 528 -10.25 -13.75 18.29
CA ARG A 528 -9.12 -13.65 17.36
C ARG A 528 -7.99 -14.63 17.73
N TRP A 529 -7.69 -14.78 19.02
CA TRP A 529 -6.68 -15.74 19.51
C TRP A 529 -7.06 -17.19 19.19
N ARG A 530 -8.31 -17.60 19.44
CA ARG A 530 -8.78 -18.96 19.07
C ARG A 530 -8.66 -19.22 17.57
N ARG A 531 -9.00 -18.23 16.75
CA ARG A 531 -8.88 -18.34 15.29
C ARG A 531 -7.41 -18.42 14.85
N LEU A 532 -6.54 -17.61 15.42
CA LEU A 532 -5.09 -17.68 15.15
C LEU A 532 -4.51 -19.03 15.57
N GLN A 533 -4.92 -19.59 16.71
CA GLN A 533 -4.49 -20.93 17.14
C GLN A 533 -4.90 -22.02 16.13
N ASP A 534 -6.14 -21.96 15.64
CA ASP A 534 -6.66 -22.90 14.63
C ASP A 534 -5.94 -22.73 13.28
N GLU A 535 -5.77 -21.50 12.80
CA GLU A 535 -5.05 -21.19 11.55
C GLU A 535 -3.59 -21.63 11.62
N VAL A 536 -2.89 -21.44 12.75
CA VAL A 536 -1.52 -21.91 12.97
C VAL A 536 -1.44 -23.44 13.03
N GLN A 537 -2.35 -24.11 13.74
CA GLN A 537 -2.36 -25.58 13.87
C GLN A 537 -2.63 -26.29 12.53
N ASN A 538 -3.43 -25.68 11.66
CA ASN A 538 -3.75 -26.22 10.34
C ASN A 538 -2.79 -25.74 9.23
N SER A 539 -1.78 -24.92 9.56
CA SER A 539 -0.77 -24.45 8.62
C SER A 539 0.51 -25.31 8.65
N PRO A 540 1.13 -25.61 7.49
CA PRO A 540 2.50 -26.11 7.39
C PRO A 540 3.51 -25.31 8.23
N GLU A 541 4.53 -25.98 8.76
CA GLU A 541 5.53 -25.42 9.70
C GLU A 541 6.22 -24.16 9.14
N GLU A 542 6.48 -24.14 7.83
CA GLU A 542 7.06 -23.01 7.11
C GLU A 542 6.21 -21.73 7.13
N MET A 543 4.90 -21.83 7.37
CA MET A 543 3.98 -20.69 7.51
C MET A 543 3.68 -20.34 8.98
N GLN A 544 4.16 -21.12 9.95
CA GLN A 544 3.97 -20.83 11.38
C GLN A 544 4.97 -19.79 11.95
N VAL A 545 5.78 -19.15 11.09
CA VAL A 545 6.84 -18.21 11.48
C VAL A 545 6.62 -16.79 10.94
N LEU A 546 6.51 -15.81 11.84
CA LEU A 546 6.36 -14.38 11.49
C LEU A 546 7.50 -13.82 10.62
N ARG A 547 8.74 -14.26 10.86
CA ARG A 547 9.89 -13.92 10.03
C ARG A 547 10.90 -15.06 10.04
N ARG A 548 11.21 -15.61 8.86
CA ARG A 548 12.16 -16.72 8.74
C ARG A 548 13.58 -16.24 9.06
N ASN A 549 14.10 -16.64 10.22
CA ASN A 549 15.46 -16.29 10.66
C ASN A 549 16.53 -16.86 9.72
N ARG A 550 17.05 -16.05 8.79
CA ARG A 550 18.13 -16.45 7.86
C ARG A 550 19.53 -16.57 8.50
N LEU A 551 19.66 -16.32 9.82
CA LEU A 551 20.94 -16.30 10.55
C LEU A 551 21.38 -17.66 11.14
N ARG A 552 20.82 -18.78 10.67
CA ARG A 552 21.28 -20.13 11.02
C ARG A 552 21.37 -21.04 9.79
N GLN A 553 22.36 -20.79 8.95
CA GLN A 553 23.06 -21.89 8.32
C GLN A 553 24.32 -22.17 9.17
N PRO A 554 24.56 -23.41 9.61
CA PRO A 554 25.85 -23.75 10.20
C PRO A 554 26.92 -23.68 9.11
N GLU A 555 28.06 -23.08 9.42
CA GLU A 555 29.24 -23.12 8.56
C GLU A 555 29.65 -24.60 8.41
N GLY A 556 29.50 -25.14 7.19
CA GLY A 556 29.83 -26.54 6.89
C GLY A 556 31.33 -26.75 6.91
N HIS A 557 31.79 -27.71 7.71
CA HIS A 557 33.18 -28.11 7.76
C HIS A 557 33.61 -28.88 6.50
N ILE A 558 34.75 -28.44 5.94
CA ILE A 558 35.72 -29.17 5.08
C ILE A 558 35.24 -29.51 3.66
#